data_AF-V8NGN6-F1
#
_entry.id   AF-V8NGN6-F1
#
_cell.length_a   1.000
_cell.length_b   1.000
_cell.length_c   1.000
_cell.angle_alpha   90.00
_cell.angle_beta   90.00
_cell.angle_gamma   90.00
#
_symmetry.space_group_name_H-M   'P 1'
#
loop_
_entity.id
_entity.type
_entity.pdbx_description
1 polymer ?
#
loop_
_entity_poly.entity_id
_entity_poly.type
_entity_poly.pdbx_seq_one_letter_code
_entity_poly.pdbx_strand_id
1 'polypeptide(L)'
;MQAVTNKYGMNCLIQFEDFANANAFRLLNKYRNRYCTFNDDIQGTASVAIAGIFAALRITKNKLSDNTNMFACAFLVSQGRSHLNHEKEMFAHDHPTVKTLEEVVQTIKPTAIIGAFTHQILKDMGTFNEKPIGRAIFASGSPFPKVTLSDGQTFFPGQGNNAYVFPGVALGVIACGTIAEEVTEEHLAEGRLYPPLSSIRDVVDYAYKHNLASWYPEPEDKEAFVKNLIYSPDYDSFVIDSYQWPQEAMKTQNI
;
A
#
# COMPACT_ATOMS: atom_id res chain seq x y z
N MET A 1 -9.78 17.06 12.19
CA MET A 1 -10.92 16.18 11.89
C MET A 1 -12.21 16.96 11.76
N GLN A 2 -12.87 17.38 12.86
CA GLN A 2 -14.20 18.04 12.82
C GLN A 2 -14.32 19.22 11.84
N ALA A 3 -13.40 20.19 11.88
CA ALA A 3 -13.47 21.35 10.99
C ALA A 3 -13.38 20.96 9.50
N VAL A 4 -12.53 19.97 9.17
CA VAL A 4 -12.35 19.45 7.81
C VAL A 4 -13.64 18.79 7.34
N THR A 5 -14.20 17.87 8.14
CA THR A 5 -15.42 17.16 7.76
C THR A 5 -16.68 18.01 7.78
N ASN A 6 -16.75 19.03 8.64
CA ASN A 6 -17.86 19.98 8.64
C ASN A 6 -17.85 20.85 7.37
N LYS A 7 -16.66 21.15 6.84
CA LYS A 7 -16.51 22.00 5.65
C LYS A 7 -16.59 21.20 4.34
N TYR A 8 -15.98 20.02 4.29
CA TYR A 8 -15.78 19.23 3.06
C TYR A 8 -16.54 17.90 3.06
N GLY A 9 -17.30 17.59 4.11
CA GLY A 9 -18.09 16.37 4.24
C GLY A 9 -17.34 15.20 4.90
N MET A 10 -18.10 14.20 5.35
CA MET A 10 -17.56 12.99 6.01
C MET A 10 -16.78 12.08 5.06
N ASN A 11 -17.04 12.17 3.76
CA ASN A 11 -16.36 11.40 2.72
C ASN A 11 -15.00 12.01 2.34
N CYS A 12 -14.63 13.18 2.90
CA CYS A 12 -13.32 13.78 2.69
C CYS A 12 -12.22 12.87 3.24
N LEU A 13 -11.36 12.39 2.35
CA LEU A 13 -10.20 11.55 2.68
C LEU A 13 -9.13 12.38 3.41
N ILE A 14 -8.68 11.88 4.55
CA ILE A 14 -7.64 12.49 5.39
C ILE A 14 -6.48 11.50 5.53
N GLN A 15 -5.39 11.73 4.82
CA GLN A 15 -4.15 10.97 4.97
C GLN A 15 -3.27 11.62 6.07
N PHE A 16 -2.81 10.82 7.03
CA PHE A 16 -1.75 11.21 7.97
C PHE A 16 -0.40 10.80 7.41
N GLU A 17 0.58 11.70 7.51
CA GLU A 17 1.95 11.53 7.01
C GLU A 17 2.96 12.08 8.03
N ASP A 18 4.13 11.46 8.16
CA ASP A 18 5.29 11.96 8.91
C ASP A 18 5.00 12.31 10.38
N PHE A 19 4.08 11.58 11.01
CA PHE A 19 3.86 11.69 12.45
C PHE A 19 4.87 10.84 13.22
N ALA A 20 5.42 11.36 14.31
CA ALA A 20 6.22 10.56 15.23
C ALA A 20 5.46 9.31 15.69
N ASN A 21 6.13 8.16 15.77
CA ASN A 21 5.51 6.82 15.96
C ASN A 21 4.37 6.78 16.98
N ALA A 22 4.59 7.32 18.20
CA ALA A 22 3.57 7.31 19.24
C ALA A 22 2.30 8.07 18.86
N ASN A 23 2.44 9.19 18.12
CA ASN A 23 1.31 9.97 17.63
C ASN A 23 0.68 9.32 16.39
N ALA A 24 1.47 8.75 15.48
CA ALA A 24 0.95 8.08 14.29
C ALA A 24 -0.06 6.98 14.66
N PHE A 25 0.36 6.01 15.49
CA PHE A 25 -0.52 4.93 15.95
C PHE A 25 -1.70 5.45 16.78
N ARG A 26 -1.47 6.39 17.70
CA ARG A 26 -2.53 6.96 18.55
C ARG A 26 -3.60 7.67 17.72
N LEU A 27 -3.21 8.46 16.72
CA LEU A 27 -4.15 9.20 15.87
C LEU A 27 -4.90 8.26 14.93
N LEU A 28 -4.19 7.30 14.31
CA LEU A 28 -4.79 6.29 13.45
C LEU A 28 -5.86 5.51 14.21
N ASN A 29 -5.52 4.93 15.37
CA ASN A 29 -6.47 4.15 16.18
C ASN A 29 -7.66 4.98 16.66
N LYS A 30 -7.45 6.27 16.97
CA LYS A 30 -8.52 7.16 17.42
C LYS A 30 -9.53 7.50 16.32
N TYR A 31 -9.10 7.59 15.06
CA TYR A 31 -9.91 8.17 13.99
C TYR A 31 -10.32 7.20 12.87
N ARG A 32 -9.63 6.07 12.69
CA ARG A 32 -9.85 5.12 11.58
C ARG A 32 -11.29 4.62 11.41
N ASN A 33 -12.04 4.48 12.51
CA ASN A 33 -13.42 4.00 12.49
C ASN A 33 -14.46 5.13 12.60
N ARG A 34 -14.03 6.40 12.51
CA ARG A 34 -14.88 7.58 12.66
C ARG A 34 -14.83 8.54 11.47
N TYR A 35 -13.75 8.46 10.70
CA TYR A 35 -13.47 9.35 9.58
C TYR A 35 -12.89 8.52 8.44
N CYS A 36 -13.06 9.02 7.21
CA CYS A 36 -12.36 8.55 6.04
C CYS A 36 -10.86 8.92 6.17
N THR A 37 -10.09 8.14 6.95
CA THR A 37 -8.67 8.39 7.21
C THR A 37 -7.79 7.15 7.26
N PHE A 38 -6.52 7.30 6.85
CA PHE A 38 -5.47 6.28 6.97
C PHE A 38 -4.12 6.97 7.23
N ASN A 39 -3.08 6.20 7.55
CA ASN A 39 -1.70 6.70 7.65
C ASN A 39 -0.79 5.94 6.69
N ASP A 40 -0.08 6.65 5.82
CA ASP A 40 0.72 6.04 4.75
C ASP A 40 1.99 5.37 5.29
N ASP A 41 2.65 5.98 6.28
CA ASP A 41 3.84 5.42 6.93
C ASP A 41 3.59 4.03 7.56
N ILE A 42 2.38 3.81 8.08
CA ILE A 42 1.98 2.55 8.70
C ILE A 42 1.34 1.63 7.67
N GLN A 43 0.27 2.06 7.02
CA GLN A 43 -0.56 1.19 6.17
C GLN A 43 -0.04 1.12 4.73
N GLY A 44 0.40 2.24 4.17
CA GLY A 44 0.99 2.29 2.82
C GLY A 44 2.29 1.49 2.75
N THR A 45 3.18 1.69 3.71
CA THR A 45 4.44 0.93 3.79
C THR A 45 4.22 -0.57 4.06
N ALA A 46 3.27 -0.93 4.93
CA ALA A 46 2.91 -2.34 5.13
C ALA A 46 2.38 -2.98 3.83
N SER A 47 1.51 -2.26 3.11
CA SER A 47 0.92 -2.73 1.85
C SER A 47 2.00 -2.97 0.79
N VAL A 48 2.92 -2.01 0.57
CA VAL A 48 3.98 -2.18 -0.44
C VAL A 48 5.00 -3.24 -0.06
N ALA A 49 5.30 -3.41 1.24
CA ALA A 49 6.18 -4.46 1.71
C ALA A 49 5.59 -5.85 1.45
N ILE A 50 4.31 -6.06 1.77
CA ILE A 50 3.59 -7.31 1.48
C ILE A 50 3.56 -7.56 -0.03
N ALA A 51 3.44 -6.51 -0.85
CA ALA A 51 3.59 -6.59 -2.30
C ALA A 51 4.93 -7.10 -2.80
N GLY A 52 6.02 -6.63 -2.21
CA GLY A 52 7.33 -7.21 -2.48
C GLY A 52 7.36 -8.71 -2.16
N ILE A 53 6.80 -9.11 -1.02
CA ILE A 53 6.81 -10.51 -0.55
C ILE A 53 6.02 -11.41 -1.48
N PHE A 54 4.75 -11.12 -1.78
CA PHE A 54 3.93 -11.97 -2.65
C PHE A 54 4.48 -12.04 -4.09
N ALA A 55 5.09 -10.97 -4.60
CA ALA A 55 5.81 -11.03 -5.87
C ALA A 55 7.00 -11.99 -5.78
N ALA A 56 7.75 -11.96 -4.67
CA ALA A 56 8.83 -12.90 -4.39
C ALA A 56 8.32 -14.34 -4.26
N LEU A 57 7.11 -14.57 -3.73
CA LEU A 57 6.50 -15.90 -3.61
C LEU A 57 6.32 -16.59 -4.96
N ARG A 58 6.06 -15.82 -6.02
CA ARG A 58 5.96 -16.35 -7.40
C ARG A 58 7.30 -16.89 -7.91
N ILE A 59 8.41 -16.37 -7.40
CA ILE A 59 9.77 -16.79 -7.74
C ILE A 59 10.20 -17.97 -6.87
N THR A 60 9.94 -17.91 -5.56
CA THR A 60 10.26 -19.00 -4.61
C THR A 60 9.36 -20.21 -4.78
N LYS A 61 8.17 -20.05 -5.34
CA LYS A 61 7.14 -21.08 -5.52
C LYS A 61 6.71 -21.74 -4.19
N ASN A 62 6.71 -20.96 -3.10
CA ASN A 62 6.23 -21.40 -1.79
C ASN A 62 5.03 -20.54 -1.34
N LYS A 63 4.34 -20.96 -0.28
CA LYS A 63 3.24 -20.18 0.31
C LYS A 63 3.78 -19.18 1.30
N LEU A 64 3.01 -18.12 1.57
CA LEU A 64 3.36 -17.15 2.62
C LEU A 64 3.53 -17.83 3.99
N SER A 65 2.67 -18.81 4.29
CA SER A 65 2.71 -19.63 5.51
C SER A 65 3.99 -20.44 5.69
N ASP A 66 4.73 -20.70 4.60
CA ASP A 66 5.93 -21.52 4.62
C ASP A 66 7.19 -20.66 4.87
N ASN A 67 7.03 -19.34 5.04
CA ASN A 67 8.13 -18.40 5.20
C ASN A 67 8.28 -17.93 6.64
N THR A 68 9.52 -17.75 7.06
CA THR A 68 9.90 -17.09 8.31
C THR A 68 10.40 -15.70 7.96
N ASN A 69 9.53 -14.69 8.11
CA ASN A 69 9.85 -13.30 7.82
C ASN A 69 10.46 -12.61 9.04
N MET A 70 11.64 -11.99 8.87
CA MET A 70 12.32 -11.27 9.94
C MET A 70 12.39 -9.77 9.65
N PHE A 71 11.88 -8.96 10.58
CA PHE A 71 11.93 -7.50 10.53
C PHE A 71 13.10 -6.97 11.36
N ALA A 72 14.14 -6.48 10.70
CA ALA A 72 15.35 -5.92 11.29
C ALA A 72 15.21 -4.41 11.57
N CYS A 73 14.14 -4.01 12.27
CA CYS A 73 13.89 -2.61 12.64
C CYS A 73 14.27 -2.31 14.11
N ALA A 74 14.43 -3.34 14.94
CA ALA A 74 14.97 -3.28 16.30
C ALA A 74 15.42 -4.69 16.73
N PHE A 75 16.34 -4.80 17.70
CA PHE A 75 16.78 -6.08 18.29
C PHE A 75 15.60 -7.04 18.57
N LEU A 76 15.86 -8.36 18.55
CA LEU A 76 14.84 -9.40 18.75
C LEU A 76 13.89 -9.08 19.90
N VAL A 77 12.60 -9.13 19.62
CA VAL A 77 11.55 -8.96 20.61
C VAL A 77 11.27 -10.34 21.22
N SER A 78 11.66 -10.53 22.48
CA SER A 78 11.46 -11.77 23.23
C SER A 78 10.56 -11.55 24.45
N GLN A 79 9.86 -12.61 24.88
CA GLN A 79 9.06 -12.57 26.11
C GLN A 79 9.93 -12.20 27.33
N GLY A 80 9.40 -11.35 28.21
CA GLY A 80 10.10 -10.90 29.42
C GLY A 80 11.09 -9.74 29.22
N ARG A 81 11.23 -9.21 28.00
CA ARG A 81 12.04 -8.01 27.75
C ARG A 81 11.38 -6.76 28.35
N SER A 82 12.16 -5.92 29.04
CA SER A 82 11.67 -4.66 29.59
C SER A 82 11.39 -3.62 28.50
N HIS A 83 10.40 -2.75 28.75
CA HIS A 83 10.02 -1.62 27.87
C HIS A 83 9.49 -2.01 26.48
N LEU A 84 8.76 -3.12 26.36
CA LEU A 84 7.94 -3.38 25.18
C LEU A 84 6.64 -2.57 25.25
N ASN A 85 6.22 -2.03 24.11
CA ASN A 85 4.86 -1.52 23.93
C ASN A 85 3.93 -2.66 23.47
N HIS A 86 2.64 -2.45 23.64
CA HIS A 86 1.60 -3.43 23.30
C HIS A 86 1.75 -4.00 21.88
N GLU A 87 2.07 -3.14 20.90
CA GLU A 87 2.23 -3.54 19.50
C GLU A 87 3.46 -4.45 19.25
N LYS A 88 4.46 -4.43 20.15
CA LYS A 88 5.61 -5.35 20.07
C LYS A 88 5.38 -6.62 20.86
N GLU A 89 4.66 -6.56 21.98
CA GLU A 89 4.36 -7.74 22.81
C GLU A 89 3.65 -8.84 22.02
N MET A 90 2.77 -8.47 21.09
CA MET A 90 2.09 -9.42 20.20
C MET A 90 3.01 -10.23 19.28
N PHE A 91 4.27 -9.79 19.08
CA PHE A 91 5.31 -10.52 18.34
C PHE A 91 6.43 -11.05 19.23
N ALA A 92 6.28 -10.95 20.56
CA ALA A 92 7.27 -11.43 21.51
C ALA A 92 7.17 -12.95 21.67
N HIS A 93 8.12 -13.66 21.07
CA HIS A 93 8.23 -15.11 21.20
C HIS A 93 9.10 -15.50 22.40
N ASP A 94 8.83 -16.66 22.99
CA ASP A 94 9.71 -17.24 24.00
C ASP A 94 11.03 -17.67 23.33
N HIS A 95 12.07 -16.87 23.55
CA HIS A 95 13.35 -17.05 22.92
C HIS A 95 14.45 -16.38 23.76
N PRO A 96 15.65 -16.98 23.87
CA PRO A 96 16.78 -16.35 24.53
C PRO A 96 17.08 -14.95 23.98
N THR A 97 17.40 -14.02 24.88
CA THR A 97 17.82 -12.68 24.48
C THR A 97 19.15 -12.74 23.74
N VAL A 98 19.12 -12.33 22.47
CA VAL A 98 20.29 -12.17 21.61
C VAL A 98 20.65 -10.69 21.49
N LYS A 99 21.94 -10.38 21.39
CA LYS A 99 22.43 -9.00 21.51
C LYS A 99 22.73 -8.35 20.16
N THR A 100 23.03 -9.14 19.15
CA THR A 100 23.38 -8.63 17.82
C THR A 100 22.40 -9.10 16.75
N LEU A 101 22.23 -8.31 15.70
CA LEU A 101 21.36 -8.70 14.57
C LEU A 101 21.89 -9.96 13.85
N GLU A 102 23.21 -10.13 13.80
CA GLU A 102 23.85 -11.31 13.20
C GLU A 102 23.54 -12.59 13.97
N GLU A 103 23.58 -12.56 15.30
CA GLU A 103 23.14 -13.69 16.15
C GLU A 103 21.67 -14.03 15.91
N VAL A 104 20.81 -13.02 15.76
CA VAL A 104 19.38 -13.21 15.46
C VAL A 104 19.22 -13.95 14.14
N VAL A 105 19.89 -13.48 13.09
CA VAL A 105 19.84 -14.08 11.75
C VAL A 105 20.29 -15.54 11.80
N GLN A 106 21.39 -15.83 12.50
CA GLN A 106 21.93 -17.19 12.60
C GLN A 106 21.05 -18.13 13.43
N THR A 107 20.35 -17.60 14.42
CA THR A 107 19.48 -18.39 15.29
C THR A 107 18.14 -18.66 14.61
N ILE A 108 17.51 -17.63 14.06
CA ILE A 108 16.19 -17.70 13.44
C ILE A 108 16.25 -18.35 12.06
N LYS A 109 17.36 -18.16 11.32
CA LYS A 109 17.54 -18.61 9.93
C LYS A 109 16.36 -18.22 9.03
N PRO A 110 16.05 -16.91 8.92
CA PRO A 110 14.83 -16.48 8.24
C PRO A 110 14.89 -16.69 6.72
N THR A 111 13.72 -16.74 6.10
CA THR A 111 13.58 -16.86 4.64
C THR A 111 13.50 -15.50 3.93
N ALA A 112 13.08 -14.48 4.65
CA ALA A 112 13.09 -13.08 4.21
C ALA A 112 13.58 -12.17 5.34
N ILE A 113 14.32 -11.12 4.98
CA ILE A 113 14.80 -10.11 5.91
C ILE A 113 14.45 -8.70 5.38
N ILE A 114 13.91 -7.85 6.26
CA ILE A 114 13.47 -6.48 5.93
C ILE A 114 14.19 -5.53 6.89
N GLY A 115 15.07 -4.64 6.40
CA GLY A 115 15.77 -3.65 7.22
C GLY A 115 17.26 -3.54 6.91
N ALA A 116 18.10 -3.54 7.95
CA ALA A 116 19.55 -3.32 7.83
C ALA A 116 20.34 -4.61 7.56
N PHE A 117 21.35 -4.53 6.67
CA PHE A 117 22.15 -5.68 6.24
C PHE A 117 23.66 -5.41 6.33
N THR A 118 24.42 -6.38 6.85
CA THR A 118 25.89 -6.42 6.76
C THR A 118 26.31 -7.48 5.74
N HIS A 119 27.58 -7.47 5.32
CA HIS A 119 28.13 -8.51 4.44
C HIS A 119 27.95 -9.92 5.02
N GLN A 120 28.09 -10.07 6.34
CA GLN A 120 27.92 -11.37 6.99
C GLN A 120 26.47 -11.83 6.97
N ILE A 121 25.52 -10.93 7.26
CA ILE A 121 24.08 -11.24 7.16
C ILE A 121 23.70 -11.70 5.74
N LEU A 122 24.20 -11.03 4.70
CA LEU A 122 23.90 -11.41 3.32
C LEU A 122 24.47 -12.79 2.97
N LYS A 123 25.67 -13.13 3.46
CA LYS A 123 26.26 -14.47 3.30
C LYS A 123 25.45 -15.55 4.02
N ASP A 124 25.05 -15.28 5.26
CA ASP A 124 24.27 -16.20 6.08
C ASP A 124 22.92 -16.48 5.42
N MET A 125 22.19 -15.43 4.99
CA MET A 125 20.93 -15.56 4.25
C MET A 125 21.08 -16.38 2.96
N GLY A 126 22.17 -16.19 2.21
CA GLY A 126 22.46 -16.95 1.00
C GLY A 126 22.87 -18.41 1.24
N THR A 127 23.20 -18.76 2.48
CA THR A 127 23.50 -20.13 2.92
C THR A 127 22.25 -20.84 3.44
N PHE A 128 21.37 -20.14 4.16
CA PHE A 128 20.14 -20.71 4.72
C PHE A 128 19.08 -20.97 3.67
N ASN A 129 19.05 -20.14 2.61
CA ASN A 129 18.01 -20.15 1.60
C ASN A 129 18.62 -20.54 0.25
N GLU A 130 18.58 -21.84 -0.08
CA GLU A 130 19.11 -22.32 -1.36
C GLU A 130 18.30 -21.79 -2.55
N LYS A 131 18.98 -21.11 -3.46
CA LYS A 131 18.51 -20.79 -4.82
C LYS A 131 19.67 -20.93 -5.82
N PRO A 132 19.44 -21.20 -7.12
CA PRO A 132 20.51 -21.13 -8.12
C PRO A 132 21.05 -19.68 -8.27
N ILE A 133 22.23 -19.57 -8.90
CA ILE A 133 23.15 -18.40 -9.01
C ILE A 133 22.42 -17.04 -9.18
N GLY A 134 22.89 -15.97 -8.51
CA GLY A 134 22.21 -14.65 -8.46
C GLY A 134 21.19 -14.48 -7.31
N ARG A 135 21.45 -15.17 -6.20
CA ARG A 135 20.50 -15.71 -5.19
C ARG A 135 19.55 -14.77 -4.44
N ALA A 136 19.70 -13.44 -4.51
CA ALA A 136 18.89 -12.52 -3.71
C ALA A 136 17.70 -11.98 -4.52
N ILE A 137 16.48 -12.12 -3.98
CA ILE A 137 15.37 -11.28 -4.40
C ILE A 137 15.49 -9.98 -3.61
N PHE A 138 15.74 -8.87 -4.30
CA PHE A 138 16.07 -7.60 -3.66
C PHE A 138 15.09 -6.50 -4.10
N ALA A 139 14.66 -5.72 -3.11
CA ALA A 139 13.92 -4.48 -3.27
C ALA A 139 14.36 -3.47 -2.21
N SER A 140 14.22 -2.18 -2.50
CA SER A 140 14.62 -1.08 -1.60
C SER A 140 13.60 0.06 -1.60
N GLY A 141 13.59 0.88 -0.55
CA GLY A 141 12.78 2.12 -0.56
C GLY A 141 13.35 3.17 -1.53
N SER A 142 14.67 3.28 -1.61
CA SER A 142 15.37 4.22 -2.49
C SER A 142 15.79 3.57 -3.82
N PRO A 143 15.89 4.35 -4.92
CA PRO A 143 16.40 3.86 -6.20
C PRO A 143 17.85 3.38 -6.10
N PHE A 144 18.15 2.25 -6.74
CA PHE A 144 19.52 1.80 -7.01
C PHE A 144 19.73 1.59 -8.51
N PRO A 145 20.95 1.81 -9.03
CA PRO A 145 21.28 1.50 -10.42
C PRO A 145 21.21 -0.01 -10.70
N LYS A 146 21.09 -0.37 -11.98
CA LYS A 146 21.18 -1.76 -12.43
C LYS A 146 22.54 -2.37 -12.07
N VAL A 147 22.57 -3.67 -11.80
CA VAL A 147 23.78 -4.42 -11.45
C VAL A 147 24.00 -5.53 -12.46
N THR A 148 25.19 -5.59 -13.07
CA THR A 148 25.60 -6.67 -13.96
C THR A 148 26.57 -7.58 -13.21
N LEU A 149 26.25 -8.88 -13.12
CA LEU A 149 27.07 -9.89 -12.46
C LEU A 149 28.19 -10.38 -13.37
N SER A 150 29.15 -11.12 -12.80
CA SER A 150 30.29 -11.67 -13.52
C SER A 150 29.93 -12.70 -14.60
N ASP A 151 28.73 -13.29 -14.52
CA ASP A 151 28.18 -14.20 -15.54
C ASP A 151 27.52 -13.44 -16.71
N GLY A 152 27.52 -12.10 -16.68
CA GLY A 152 26.92 -11.23 -17.68
C GLY A 152 25.44 -10.93 -17.47
N GLN A 153 24.77 -11.56 -16.50
CA GLN A 153 23.37 -11.29 -16.21
C GLN A 153 23.20 -9.90 -15.57
N THR A 154 22.23 -9.13 -16.05
CA THR A 154 21.93 -7.79 -15.53
C THR A 154 20.60 -7.78 -14.78
N PHE A 155 20.61 -7.23 -13.57
CA PHE A 155 19.47 -7.11 -12.67
C PHE A 155 19.09 -5.64 -12.46
N PHE A 156 17.80 -5.42 -12.24
CA PHE A 156 17.20 -4.11 -12.04
C PHE A 156 16.49 -4.11 -10.68
N PRO A 157 17.15 -3.63 -9.61
CA PRO A 157 16.55 -3.55 -8.28
C PRO A 157 15.20 -2.81 -8.30
N GLY A 158 14.15 -3.46 -7.80
CA GLY A 158 12.82 -2.85 -7.67
C GLY A 158 12.73 -1.90 -6.48
N GLN A 159 11.77 -0.97 -6.54
CA GLN A 159 11.49 -0.04 -5.44
C GLN A 159 10.21 -0.43 -4.71
N GLY A 160 10.27 -0.56 -3.39
CA GLY A 160 9.11 -0.69 -2.51
C GLY A 160 8.67 0.69 -2.03
N ASN A 161 8.05 1.47 -2.91
CA ASN A 161 7.66 2.86 -2.62
C ASN A 161 6.14 2.98 -2.40
N ASN A 162 5.71 3.72 -1.38
CA ASN A 162 4.29 3.96 -1.10
C ASN A 162 3.55 4.63 -2.27
N ALA A 163 4.25 5.28 -3.21
CA ALA A 163 3.71 5.81 -4.46
C ALA A 163 2.99 4.75 -5.33
N TYR A 164 3.22 3.46 -5.10
CA TYR A 164 2.46 2.38 -5.74
C TYR A 164 1.10 2.12 -5.08
N VAL A 165 0.83 2.68 -3.90
CA VAL A 165 -0.34 2.39 -3.05
C VAL A 165 -1.26 3.58 -2.93
N PHE A 166 -0.81 4.66 -2.29
CA PHE A 166 -1.69 5.76 -1.90
C PHE A 166 -2.45 6.41 -3.06
N PRO A 167 -1.92 6.54 -4.31
CA PRO A 167 -2.69 7.14 -5.39
C PRO A 167 -3.91 6.29 -5.79
N GLY A 168 -3.74 4.97 -5.84
CA GLY A 168 -4.80 4.03 -6.19
C GLY A 168 -5.86 3.93 -5.09
N VAL A 169 -5.42 3.83 -3.83
CA VAL A 169 -6.31 3.83 -2.66
C VAL A 169 -7.09 5.14 -2.61
N ALA A 170 -6.43 6.29 -2.74
CA ALA A 170 -7.10 7.59 -2.70
C ALA A 170 -8.14 7.72 -3.83
N LEU A 171 -7.79 7.34 -5.05
CA LEU A 171 -8.72 7.36 -6.18
C LEU A 171 -9.93 6.46 -5.95
N GLY A 172 -9.70 5.22 -5.49
CA GLY A 172 -10.77 4.26 -5.19
C GLY A 172 -11.71 4.76 -4.11
N VAL A 173 -11.15 5.25 -3.00
CA VAL A 173 -11.88 5.83 -1.86
C VAL A 173 -12.70 7.04 -2.27
N ILE A 174 -12.14 7.95 -3.08
CA ILE A 174 -12.84 9.13 -3.56
C ILE A 174 -13.97 8.74 -4.52
N ALA A 175 -13.72 7.77 -5.41
CA ALA A 175 -14.69 7.29 -6.38
C ALA A 175 -15.88 6.58 -5.73
N CYS A 176 -15.67 5.79 -4.66
CA CYS A 176 -16.76 5.13 -3.94
C CYS A 176 -17.30 5.94 -2.74
N GLY A 177 -16.60 7.00 -2.32
CA GLY A 177 -16.99 7.91 -1.24
C GLY A 177 -16.83 7.33 0.16
N THR A 178 -15.93 6.36 0.36
CA THR A 178 -15.67 5.75 1.68
C THR A 178 -14.28 5.15 1.75
N ILE A 179 -13.77 4.92 2.97
CA ILE A 179 -12.74 3.91 3.16
C ILE A 179 -13.43 2.56 3.16
N ALA A 180 -13.26 1.82 2.07
CA ALA A 180 -13.38 0.38 2.16
C ALA A 180 -12.37 -0.07 3.23
N GLU A 181 -12.82 -0.78 4.26
CA GLU A 181 -11.87 -1.53 5.09
C GLU A 181 -11.09 -2.45 4.14
N GLU A 182 -9.84 -2.06 3.87
CA GLU A 182 -9.03 -2.67 2.82
C GLU A 182 -8.44 -4.00 3.32
N VAL A 183 -8.66 -5.01 2.47
CA VAL A 183 -8.14 -6.39 2.48
C VAL A 183 -8.81 -7.35 3.47
N THR A 184 -9.78 -8.13 2.97
CA THR A 184 -10.22 -9.37 3.62
C THR A 184 -9.21 -10.49 3.38
N GLU A 185 -9.19 -11.48 4.27
CA GLU A 185 -8.34 -12.68 4.17
C GLU A 185 -8.46 -13.42 2.82
N GLU A 186 -9.60 -13.28 2.13
CA GLU A 186 -9.84 -13.90 0.81
C GLU A 186 -9.04 -13.24 -0.33
N HIS A 187 -8.83 -11.92 -0.29
CA HIS A 187 -7.98 -11.25 -1.29
C HIS A 187 -6.50 -11.62 -1.16
N LEU A 188 -6.05 -11.90 0.07
CA LEU A 188 -4.71 -12.40 0.37
C LEU A 188 -4.52 -13.85 -0.08
N ALA A 189 -5.57 -14.66 -0.06
CA ALA A 189 -5.55 -16.06 -0.47
C ALA A 189 -5.37 -16.26 -1.99
N GLU A 190 -5.76 -15.29 -2.82
CA GLU A 190 -5.61 -15.35 -4.28
C GLU A 190 -4.24 -14.85 -4.80
N GLY A 191 -3.34 -14.39 -3.92
CA GLY A 191 -2.04 -13.85 -4.31
C GLY A 191 -2.13 -12.58 -5.17
N ARG A 192 -3.26 -11.87 -5.04
CA ARG A 192 -3.49 -10.53 -5.60
C ARG A 192 -3.05 -9.49 -4.58
N LEU A 193 -2.34 -8.50 -5.08
CA LEU A 193 -1.50 -7.61 -4.29
C LEU A 193 -1.86 -6.16 -4.48
N TYR A 194 -2.11 -5.82 -5.74
CA TYR A 194 -2.87 -4.67 -6.17
C TYR A 194 -3.62 -5.09 -7.43
N PRO A 195 -4.72 -4.43 -7.71
CA PRO A 195 -5.17 -4.32 -9.07
C PRO A 195 -4.18 -3.43 -9.87
N PRO A 196 -3.72 -3.77 -11.09
CA PRO A 196 -3.28 -2.75 -12.06
C PRO A 196 -4.30 -1.60 -12.18
N LEU A 197 -3.94 -0.43 -12.72
CA LEU A 197 -4.89 0.69 -12.97
C LEU A 197 -6.18 0.21 -13.68
N SER A 198 -6.09 -0.84 -14.49
CA SER A 198 -7.20 -1.56 -15.14
C SER A 198 -8.16 -2.31 -14.20
N SER A 199 -7.91 -2.31 -12.89
CA SER A 199 -8.65 -3.10 -11.89
C SER A 199 -8.96 -2.28 -10.64
N ILE A 200 -8.88 -0.95 -10.74
CA ILE A 200 -9.61 -0.02 -9.85
C ILE A 200 -11.12 -0.36 -9.81
N ARG A 201 -11.64 -1.00 -10.87
CA ARG A 201 -12.94 -1.68 -10.92
C ARG A 201 -13.17 -2.56 -9.69
N ASP A 202 -12.22 -3.43 -9.35
CA ASP A 202 -12.38 -4.44 -8.30
C ASP A 202 -12.53 -3.79 -6.91
N VAL A 203 -11.84 -2.66 -6.67
CA VAL A 203 -11.95 -1.88 -5.42
C VAL A 203 -13.33 -1.22 -5.31
N VAL A 204 -13.81 -0.63 -6.41
CA VAL A 204 -15.13 -0.01 -6.45
C VAL A 204 -16.22 -1.08 -6.31
N ASP A 205 -16.10 -2.21 -7.01
CA ASP A 205 -16.99 -3.37 -6.90
C ASP A 205 -17.04 -3.91 -5.47
N TYR A 206 -15.88 -4.05 -4.82
CA TYR A 206 -15.80 -4.49 -3.42
C TYR A 206 -16.56 -3.54 -2.49
N ALA A 207 -16.38 -2.23 -2.66
CA ALA A 207 -17.03 -1.22 -1.83
C ALA A 207 -18.57 -1.25 -1.98
N TYR A 208 -19.09 -1.42 -3.19
CA TYR A 208 -20.54 -1.57 -3.41
C TYR A 208 -21.07 -2.91 -2.87
N LYS A 209 -20.37 -4.02 -3.15
CA LYS A 209 -20.75 -5.36 -2.68
C LYS A 209 -20.88 -5.46 -1.16
N HIS A 210 -20.04 -4.74 -0.42
CA HIS A 210 -20.04 -4.74 1.05
C HIS A 210 -20.82 -3.59 1.66
N ASN A 211 -21.59 -2.82 0.86
CA ASN A 211 -22.35 -1.65 1.31
C ASN A 211 -21.50 -0.59 2.03
N LEU A 212 -20.24 -0.47 1.60
CA LEU A 212 -19.32 0.54 2.14
C LEU A 212 -19.43 1.83 1.31
N ALA A 213 -19.72 1.73 0.00
CA ALA A 213 -19.83 2.86 -0.91
C ALA A 213 -20.93 3.84 -0.51
N SER A 214 -20.65 5.13 -0.70
CA SER A 214 -21.54 6.27 -0.39
C SER A 214 -22.12 6.94 -1.64
N TRP A 215 -21.56 6.68 -2.82
CA TRP A 215 -22.07 7.21 -4.08
C TRP A 215 -23.25 6.37 -4.57
N TYR A 216 -24.38 7.00 -4.88
CA TYR A 216 -25.55 6.34 -5.43
C TYR A 216 -26.24 7.20 -6.49
N PRO A 217 -26.86 6.60 -7.53
CA PRO A 217 -26.94 5.15 -7.78
C PRO A 217 -25.58 4.54 -8.14
N GLU A 218 -25.43 3.22 -7.93
CA GLU A 218 -24.24 2.48 -8.34
C GLU A 218 -24.02 2.64 -9.85
N PRO A 219 -22.83 3.07 -10.32
CA PRO A 219 -22.55 3.23 -11.73
C PRO A 219 -22.63 1.90 -12.48
N GLU A 220 -23.34 1.89 -13.62
CA GLU A 220 -23.43 0.72 -14.50
C GLU A 220 -22.05 0.33 -15.06
N ASP A 221 -21.28 1.33 -15.55
CA ASP A 221 -19.87 1.16 -15.95
C ASP A 221 -18.93 1.87 -14.97
N LYS A 222 -18.42 1.11 -14.02
CA LYS A 222 -17.50 1.61 -12.98
C LYS A 222 -16.15 2.05 -13.53
N GLU A 223 -15.66 1.46 -14.62
CA GLU A 223 -14.37 1.92 -15.19
C GLU A 223 -14.53 3.24 -15.89
N ALA A 224 -15.58 3.40 -16.71
CA ALA A 224 -15.89 4.68 -17.33
C ALA A 224 -16.12 5.76 -16.26
N PHE A 225 -16.84 5.42 -15.19
CA PHE A 225 -17.05 6.32 -14.05
C PHE A 225 -15.73 6.76 -13.40
N VAL A 226 -14.84 5.83 -13.04
CA VAL A 226 -13.54 6.18 -12.45
C VAL A 226 -12.69 6.98 -13.41
N LYS A 227 -12.63 6.61 -14.70
CA LYS A 227 -11.85 7.36 -15.71
C LYS A 227 -12.30 8.81 -15.85
N ASN A 228 -13.60 9.08 -15.73
CA ASN A 228 -14.16 10.43 -15.75
C ASN A 228 -13.80 11.27 -14.51
N LEU A 229 -13.32 10.64 -13.43
CA LEU A 229 -12.85 11.34 -12.22
C LEU A 229 -11.34 11.65 -12.25
N ILE A 230 -10.60 11.06 -13.20
CA ILE A 230 -9.15 11.25 -13.29
C ILE A 230 -8.85 12.62 -13.90
N TYR A 231 -7.91 13.33 -13.30
CA TYR A 231 -7.41 14.60 -13.82
C TYR A 231 -6.86 14.44 -15.24
N SER A 232 -7.29 15.31 -16.15
CA SER A 232 -6.70 15.42 -17.49
C SER A 232 -5.64 16.53 -17.51
N PRO A 233 -4.44 16.28 -18.07
CA PRO A 233 -3.43 17.31 -18.27
C PRO A 233 -3.72 18.21 -19.49
N ASP A 234 -4.74 17.87 -20.30
CA ASP A 234 -5.12 18.65 -21.47
C ASP A 234 -5.76 19.99 -21.05
N TYR A 235 -5.56 21.03 -21.86
CA TYR A 235 -6.18 22.32 -21.60
C TYR A 235 -7.69 22.28 -21.85
N ASP A 236 -8.46 22.78 -20.88
CA ASP A 236 -9.87 23.05 -21.07
C ASP A 236 -10.10 24.19 -22.06
N SER A 237 -11.23 24.13 -22.76
CA SER A 237 -11.70 25.26 -23.55
C SER A 237 -12.28 26.34 -22.63
N PHE A 238 -11.76 27.56 -22.74
CA PHE A 238 -12.32 28.74 -22.08
C PHE A 238 -13.25 29.55 -22.99
N VAL A 239 -13.50 29.06 -24.21
CA VAL A 239 -14.48 29.66 -25.14
C VAL A 239 -15.88 29.38 -24.62
N ILE A 240 -16.74 30.41 -24.65
CA ILE A 240 -18.15 30.27 -24.27
C ILE A 240 -18.81 29.25 -25.18
N ASP A 241 -19.47 28.25 -24.58
CA ASP A 241 -20.30 27.29 -25.32
C ASP A 241 -21.50 28.01 -25.94
N SER A 242 -21.40 28.29 -27.24
CA SER A 242 -22.42 29.02 -27.98
C SER A 242 -23.20 28.06 -28.88
N TYR A 243 -24.52 28.01 -28.68
CA TYR A 243 -25.43 27.26 -29.53
C TYR A 243 -26.62 28.13 -29.96
N GLN A 244 -27.21 27.81 -31.12
CA GLN A 244 -28.35 28.53 -31.67
C GLN A 244 -29.66 27.86 -31.21
N TRP A 245 -30.64 28.68 -30.86
CA TRP A 245 -32.00 28.21 -30.64
C TRP A 245 -32.73 28.05 -31.99
N PRO A 246 -33.87 27.33 -32.05
CA PRO A 246 -34.73 27.33 -33.24
C PRO A 246 -35.06 28.76 -33.67
N GLN A 247 -34.94 29.06 -34.96
CA GLN A 247 -35.03 30.44 -35.50
C GLN A 247 -36.30 31.19 -35.05
N GLU A 248 -37.44 30.49 -34.99
CA GLU A 248 -38.71 31.05 -34.53
C GLU A 248 -38.67 31.54 -33.07
N ALA A 249 -37.90 30.87 -32.21
CA ALA A 249 -37.71 31.24 -30.81
C ALA A 249 -36.64 32.34 -30.60
N MET A 250 -35.84 32.66 -31.63
CA MET A 250 -34.85 33.74 -31.61
C MET A 250 -35.38 35.05 -32.18
N LYS A 251 -36.64 35.09 -32.64
CA LYS A 251 -37.26 36.32 -33.16
C LYS A 251 -37.38 37.35 -32.04
N THR A 252 -36.76 38.50 -32.23
CA THR A 252 -36.90 39.65 -31.32
C THR A 252 -38.29 40.27 -31.48
N GLN A 253 -39.01 40.46 -30.38
CA GLN A 253 -40.26 41.22 -30.41
C GLN A 253 -39.92 42.70 -30.56
N ASN A 254 -40.53 43.36 -31.55
CA ASN A 254 -40.50 44.82 -31.62
C ASN A 254 -41.50 45.35 -30.58
N ILE A 255 -40.99 46.00 -29.51
CA ILE A 255 -41.80 46.71 -28.50
C ILE A 255 -42.01 48.15 -28.96
#